data_AF-A0A8K1CQ48-F1
#
_entry.id   AF-A0A8K1CQ48-F1
#
_cell.length_a   1.000
_cell.length_b   1.000
_cell.length_c   1.000
_cell.angle_alpha   90.00
_cell.angle_beta   90.00
_cell.angle_gamma   90.00
#
_symmetry.space_group_name_H-M   'P 1'
#
loop_
_entity.id
_entity.type
_entity.pdbx_description
1 polymer ?
#
loop_
_entity_poly.entity_id
_entity_poly.type
_entity_poly.pdbx_seq_one_letter_code
_entity_poly.pdbx_strand_id
1 'polypeptide(L)'
;MLTRARARATNQHIFVDDKWNDAYIQTKDEQIDMLQAQRVLKSWEEDHEHAEDSDADDSEDDDRWISEDDSDDEEDDDVASQPTKQKQRHPVPAATWLAGGGFLENVGWTMMAAGIAPMLTYALANQCSQRRRPARRRTEWPLQSGSLFGTLMKAYTNLLTLAVVVCATYYAMCSRDVFYSLFTRPFSVSLASLQSARVCQASLLSGWHSCVGGSTSFSAQVLLSPDCLHHSVFPAAVLTVMTLLLANFHRFWLKALVLTTTLTFLLKHGITELEAERRAAIEIFSLDPSFAFVNERIFVVIDGQNLEQGAEVAWAPYWGGLQQHKVHLVPKLYASRVHNGGVFVTFDQLNEFVPCYRRRPVSNSDDQIGYKCFEHLRVRVKDQRSVPGWSLLTPKEDRDL
;
A
#
# COMPACT_ATOMS: atom_id res chain seq x y z
N MET A 1 19.47 -24.47 -25.28
CA MET A 1 20.53 -23.78 -24.52
C MET A 1 20.32 -24.04 -23.04
N LEU A 2 21.34 -24.57 -22.34
CA LEU A 2 21.26 -24.81 -20.90
C LEU A 2 21.54 -23.49 -20.17
N THR A 3 20.64 -23.09 -19.26
CA THR A 3 20.89 -21.94 -18.40
C THR A 3 22.16 -22.19 -17.55
N ARG A 4 22.93 -21.12 -17.30
CA ARG A 4 24.20 -21.13 -16.54
C ARG A 4 24.09 -21.88 -15.20
N ALA A 5 22.89 -21.85 -14.59
CA ALA A 5 22.56 -22.57 -13.36
C ALA A 5 22.49 -24.09 -13.53
N ARG A 6 21.92 -24.59 -14.64
CA ARG A 6 21.88 -26.03 -14.94
C ARG A 6 23.24 -26.58 -15.36
N ALA A 7 24.03 -25.81 -16.11
CA ALA A 7 25.37 -26.24 -16.53
C ALA A 7 26.36 -26.36 -15.35
N ARG A 8 26.23 -25.51 -14.32
CA ARG A 8 26.98 -25.66 -13.05
C ARG A 8 26.57 -26.90 -12.25
N ALA A 9 25.28 -27.28 -12.30
CA ALA A 9 24.81 -28.48 -11.62
C ALA A 9 25.28 -29.78 -12.30
N THR A 10 25.65 -29.75 -13.59
CA THR A 10 26.06 -30.92 -14.37
C THR A 10 27.56 -31.01 -14.64
N ASN A 11 28.39 -30.15 -14.04
CA ASN A 11 29.86 -30.11 -14.23
C ASN A 11 30.30 -30.15 -15.71
N GLN A 12 29.51 -29.56 -16.60
CA GLN A 12 29.86 -29.47 -18.02
C GLN A 12 30.66 -28.19 -18.27
N HIS A 13 31.78 -28.32 -18.98
CA HIS A 13 32.65 -27.20 -19.34
C HIS A 13 31.89 -26.28 -20.31
N ILE A 14 31.50 -25.10 -19.83
CA ILE A 14 30.89 -24.07 -20.67
C ILE A 14 32.03 -23.38 -21.40
N PHE A 15 32.09 -23.51 -22.73
CA PHE A 15 32.92 -22.63 -23.54
C PHE A 15 32.32 -21.22 -23.44
N VAL A 16 32.90 -20.41 -22.56
CA VAL A 16 32.69 -18.97 -22.56
C VAL A 16 33.61 -18.44 -23.64
N ASP A 17 33.04 -17.75 -24.64
CA ASP A 17 33.83 -17.08 -25.66
C ASP A 17 34.48 -15.86 -24.99
N ASP A 18 35.74 -16.03 -24.54
CA ASP A 18 36.48 -15.04 -23.76
C ASP A 18 36.54 -13.68 -24.49
N LYS A 19 36.50 -13.68 -25.83
CA LYS A 19 36.45 -12.46 -26.64
C LYS A 19 35.20 -11.61 -26.40
N TRP A 20 34.05 -12.22 -26.14
CA TRP A 20 32.82 -11.47 -25.89
C TRP A 20 32.80 -10.89 -24.48
N ASN A 21 33.35 -11.62 -23.52
CA ASN A 21 33.47 -11.15 -22.14
C ASN A 21 34.47 -9.99 -22.04
N ASP A 22 35.60 -10.06 -22.76
CA ASP A 22 36.58 -8.99 -22.81
C ASP A 22 36.04 -7.73 -23.50
N ALA A 23 35.30 -7.88 -24.60
CA ALA A 23 34.62 -6.75 -25.25
C ALA A 23 33.56 -6.10 -24.34
N TYR A 24 32.81 -6.90 -23.58
CA TYR A 24 31.85 -6.38 -22.61
C TYR A 24 32.53 -5.62 -21.46
N ILE A 25 33.64 -6.16 -20.92
CA ILE A 25 34.42 -5.49 -19.87
C ILE A 25 34.97 -4.16 -20.40
N GLN A 26 35.55 -4.14 -21.61
CA GLN A 26 36.08 -2.93 -22.22
C GLN A 26 35.00 -1.84 -22.40
N THR A 27 33.81 -2.20 -22.87
CA THR A 27 32.70 -1.23 -23.00
C THR A 27 32.20 -0.70 -21.65
N LYS A 28 32.36 -1.47 -20.57
CA LYS A 28 31.96 -1.05 -19.23
C LYS A 28 33.00 -0.13 -18.59
N ASP A 29 34.28 -0.39 -18.80
CA ASP A 29 35.36 0.48 -18.34
C ASP A 29 35.30 1.84 -19.06
N GLU A 30 35.04 1.87 -20.38
CA GLU A 30 34.83 3.11 -21.14
C GLU A 30 33.63 3.94 -20.62
N GLN A 31 32.55 3.28 -20.19
CA GLN A 31 31.40 3.97 -19.57
C GLN A 31 31.75 4.56 -18.20
N ILE A 32 32.59 3.88 -17.43
CA ILE A 32 33.03 4.37 -16.11
C ILE A 32 33.95 5.58 -16.30
N ASP A 33 34.86 5.54 -17.25
CA ASP A 33 35.77 6.64 -17.55
C ASP A 33 35.02 7.90 -18.03
N MET A 34 34.00 7.73 -18.88
CA MET A 34 33.13 8.85 -19.28
C MET A 34 32.39 9.47 -18.08
N LEU A 35 31.86 8.64 -17.17
CA LEU A 35 31.17 9.11 -15.98
C LEU A 35 32.10 9.80 -14.98
N GLN A 36 33.36 9.38 -14.90
CA GLN A 36 34.38 10.04 -14.08
C GLN A 36 34.78 11.38 -14.70
N ALA A 37 35.00 11.45 -16.02
CA ALA A 37 35.31 12.69 -16.72
C ALA A 37 34.19 13.73 -16.58
N GLN A 38 32.92 13.30 -16.65
CA GLN A 38 31.77 14.18 -16.43
C GLN A 38 31.69 14.69 -14.98
N ARG A 39 32.10 13.87 -14.01
CA ARG A 39 32.15 14.26 -12.59
C ARG A 39 33.25 15.29 -12.32
N VAL A 40 34.41 15.14 -12.97
CA VAL A 40 35.50 16.12 -12.90
C VAL A 40 35.06 17.44 -13.53
N LEU A 41 34.47 17.42 -14.73
CA LEU A 41 33.96 18.65 -15.36
C LEU A 41 32.95 19.39 -14.48
N LYS A 42 32.02 18.67 -13.85
CA LYS A 42 31.03 19.27 -12.95
C LYS A 42 31.64 19.85 -11.67
N SER A 43 32.67 19.20 -11.12
CA SER A 43 33.41 19.71 -9.96
C SER A 43 34.15 21.02 -10.25
N TRP A 44 34.55 21.26 -11.50
CA TRP A 44 35.24 22.50 -11.90
C TRP A 44 34.25 23.64 -12.18
N GLU A 45 32.99 23.32 -12.48
CA GLU A 45 31.91 24.28 -12.69
C GLU A 45 31.39 24.84 -11.35
N GLU A 46 31.42 24.04 -10.28
CA GLU A 46 30.98 24.46 -8.93
C GLU A 46 32.00 25.37 -8.20
N ASP A 47 33.28 25.37 -8.58
CA ASP A 47 34.33 26.21 -7.96
C ASP A 47 34.40 27.64 -8.55
N HIS A 48 33.64 27.95 -9.60
CA HIS A 48 33.65 29.27 -10.26
C HIS A 48 32.45 30.18 -9.93
N GLU A 49 31.49 29.75 -9.10
CA GLU A 49 30.29 30.54 -8.77
C GLU A 49 30.31 31.23 -7.39
N HIS A 50 31.45 31.25 -6.67
CA HIS A 50 31.55 31.84 -5.32
C HIS A 50 32.64 32.91 -5.14
N ALA A 51 32.84 33.76 -6.14
CA ALA A 51 33.69 34.94 -6.01
C ALA A 51 33.08 36.14 -6.73
N GLU A 52 32.12 36.81 -6.10
CA GLU A 52 31.74 38.22 -6.30
C GLU A 52 30.47 38.50 -5.48
N ASP A 53 30.63 39.00 -4.25
CA ASP A 53 30.20 40.35 -3.91
C ASP A 53 30.49 40.66 -2.44
N SER A 54 31.16 41.78 -2.25
CA SER A 54 31.76 42.26 -1.02
C SER A 54 31.06 43.54 -0.57
N ASP A 55 31.04 43.71 0.74
CA ASP A 55 31.22 44.95 1.50
C ASP A 55 30.03 45.84 1.89
N ALA A 56 30.21 46.30 3.14
CA ALA A 56 29.78 47.55 3.79
C ALA A 56 28.37 47.59 4.40
N ASP A 57 28.13 48.13 5.59
CA ASP A 57 28.96 48.62 6.70
C ASP A 57 27.98 48.98 7.85
N ASP A 58 28.53 49.10 9.05
CA ASP A 58 28.20 50.07 10.11
C ASP A 58 26.89 50.03 10.95
N SER A 59 27.16 49.79 12.24
CA SER A 59 26.90 50.68 13.40
C SER A 59 25.53 50.71 14.10
N GLU A 60 25.61 50.37 15.40
CA GLU A 60 25.15 51.11 16.59
C GLU A 60 23.67 51.52 16.82
N ASP A 61 23.22 51.10 18.02
CA ASP A 61 22.52 51.85 19.07
C ASP A 61 20.98 52.10 19.09
N ASP A 62 20.48 51.81 20.31
CA ASP A 62 19.52 52.53 21.17
C ASP A 62 17.99 52.50 20.98
N ASP A 63 17.38 51.99 22.05
CA ASP A 63 16.28 52.56 22.86
C ASP A 63 14.82 52.68 22.36
N ARG A 64 14.00 51.84 23.03
CA ARG A 64 12.93 52.24 23.98
C ARG A 64 12.03 53.42 23.61
N TRP A 65 10.75 53.13 23.36
CA TRP A 65 9.64 54.06 23.63
C TRP A 65 8.48 53.37 24.36
N ILE A 66 8.24 53.85 25.57
CA ILE A 66 7.00 53.77 26.35
C ILE A 66 6.21 55.05 26.03
N SER A 67 4.89 54.96 25.90
CA SER A 67 3.98 55.98 26.45
C SER A 67 2.58 55.40 26.61
N GLU A 68 2.12 55.48 27.85
CA GLU A 68 0.72 55.57 28.25
C GLU A 68 0.17 56.93 27.79
N ASP A 69 -1.12 57.00 27.49
CA ASP A 69 -1.85 58.27 27.59
C ASP A 69 -3.31 57.99 27.97
N ASP A 70 -3.70 58.54 29.12
CA ASP A 70 -5.05 58.65 29.67
C ASP A 70 -5.60 60.04 29.28
N SER A 71 -6.89 60.13 28.93
CA SER A 71 -7.71 61.33 29.20
C SER A 71 -9.19 61.08 28.90
N ASP A 72 -9.94 60.92 29.99
CA ASP A 72 -11.01 61.81 30.46
C ASP A 72 -12.24 62.13 29.58
N ASP A 73 -13.40 61.82 30.20
CA ASP A 73 -14.58 62.67 30.43
C ASP A 73 -15.46 63.09 29.24
N GLU A 74 -16.78 63.25 29.33
CA GLU A 74 -17.87 62.96 30.27
C GLU A 74 -19.16 63.36 29.51
N GLU A 75 -20.33 62.82 29.92
CA GLU A 75 -21.68 63.41 29.75
C GLU A 75 -22.23 63.64 28.32
N ASP A 76 -23.53 63.64 28.01
CA ASP A 76 -24.80 63.22 28.58
C ASP A 76 -25.79 63.31 27.38
N ASP A 77 -26.89 62.55 27.39
CA ASP A 77 -28.24 63.04 27.08
C ASP A 77 -29.23 61.92 26.75
N ASP A 78 -30.24 61.85 27.61
CA ASP A 78 -31.46 61.07 27.53
C ASP A 78 -32.33 61.42 26.31
N VAL A 79 -32.90 60.42 25.61
CA VAL A 79 -34.31 60.50 25.13
C VAL A 79 -34.95 59.11 25.03
N ALA A 80 -36.01 58.92 25.81
CA ALA A 80 -36.91 57.77 25.80
C ALA A 80 -37.97 57.80 24.66
N SER A 81 -38.64 56.65 24.46
CA SER A 81 -39.88 56.36 23.69
C SER A 81 -39.65 55.80 22.28
N GLN A 82 -40.26 54.72 21.78
CA GLN A 82 -41.32 53.78 22.20
C GLN A 82 -41.30 52.56 21.24
N PRO A 83 -42.01 51.46 21.54
CA PRO A 83 -41.91 50.19 20.80
C PRO A 83 -42.94 50.08 19.68
N THR A 84 -42.58 49.47 18.54
CA THR A 84 -43.55 49.11 17.49
C THR A 84 -43.45 47.64 17.06
N LYS A 85 -44.37 46.86 17.65
CA LYS A 85 -45.25 45.84 17.03
C LYS A 85 -44.65 44.90 15.97
N GLN A 86 -44.25 43.72 16.45
CA GLN A 86 -44.85 42.42 16.12
C GLN A 86 -45.61 42.31 14.78
N LYS A 87 -45.03 41.58 13.81
CA LYS A 87 -45.82 40.83 12.81
C LYS A 87 -45.37 39.38 12.82
N GLN A 88 -46.09 38.59 13.60
CA GLN A 88 -46.02 37.13 13.59
C GLN A 88 -46.33 36.61 12.18
N ARG A 89 -45.42 35.80 11.64
CA ARG A 89 -45.75 34.68 10.77
C ARG A 89 -44.97 33.48 11.26
N HIS A 90 -45.66 32.59 11.95
CA HIS A 90 -45.20 31.22 12.15
C HIS A 90 -45.08 30.54 10.79
N PRO A 91 -43.99 29.78 10.59
CA PRO A 91 -44.12 28.46 10.04
C PRO A 91 -43.72 27.43 11.10
N VAL A 92 -44.47 26.34 11.10
CA VAL A 92 -44.39 25.16 11.95
C VAL A 92 -42.93 24.67 12.16
N PRO A 93 -42.41 24.59 13.40
CA PRO A 93 -41.09 24.02 13.67
C PRO A 93 -41.26 22.55 14.07
N ALA A 94 -41.67 21.69 13.14
CA ALA A 94 -41.78 20.26 13.44
C ALA A 94 -41.02 19.37 12.44
N ALA A 95 -40.74 19.84 11.22
CA ALA A 95 -40.13 19.00 10.19
C ALA A 95 -38.59 19.10 10.09
N THR A 96 -37.98 20.14 10.66
CA THR A 96 -36.52 20.37 10.58
C THR A 96 -35.72 19.77 11.73
N TRP A 97 -36.37 19.17 12.72
CA TRP A 97 -35.70 18.64 13.92
C TRP A 97 -35.08 17.24 13.76
N LEU A 98 -35.35 16.52 12.66
CA LEU A 98 -34.95 15.11 12.54
C LEU A 98 -34.06 14.74 11.35
N ALA A 99 -33.85 15.59 10.36
CA ALA A 99 -32.86 15.33 9.31
C ALA A 99 -32.55 16.60 8.50
N GLY A 100 -31.51 17.33 8.91
CA GLY A 100 -30.86 18.35 8.07
C GLY A 100 -29.43 17.91 7.84
N GLY A 101 -29.09 17.50 6.62
CA GLY A 101 -27.72 17.13 6.23
C GLY A 101 -27.62 15.78 5.53
N GLY A 102 -26.53 15.60 4.78
CA GLY A 102 -26.21 14.31 4.15
C GLY A 102 -25.92 13.22 5.20
N PHE A 103 -26.01 11.94 4.81
CA PHE A 103 -25.73 10.82 5.72
C PHE A 103 -24.36 10.93 6.42
N LEU A 104 -23.32 11.30 5.67
CA LEU A 104 -21.97 11.53 6.18
C LEU A 104 -21.88 12.70 7.18
N GLU A 105 -22.65 13.75 6.94
CA GLU A 105 -22.71 14.92 7.82
C GLU A 105 -23.40 14.57 9.13
N ASN A 106 -24.52 13.86 9.08
CA ASN A 106 -25.24 13.40 10.28
C ASN A 106 -24.45 12.36 11.08
N VAL A 107 -23.75 11.42 10.42
CA VAL A 107 -22.85 10.48 11.09
C VAL A 107 -21.65 11.21 11.70
N GLY A 108 -21.09 12.21 11.00
CA GLY A 108 -20.02 13.07 11.50
C GLY A 108 -20.45 13.83 12.76
N TRP A 109 -21.56 14.55 12.72
CA TRP A 109 -22.07 15.32 13.84
C TRP A 109 -22.54 14.45 15.00
N THR A 110 -23.11 13.27 14.77
CA THR A 110 -23.51 12.36 15.85
C THR A 110 -22.31 11.71 16.53
N MET A 111 -21.27 11.31 15.78
CA MET A 111 -20.00 10.85 16.37
C MET A 111 -19.31 11.97 17.16
N MET A 112 -19.32 13.18 16.60
CA MET A 112 -18.73 14.36 17.23
C MET A 112 -19.52 14.77 18.49
N ALA A 113 -20.86 14.72 18.47
CA ALA A 113 -21.70 14.98 19.63
C ALA A 113 -21.57 13.87 20.68
N ALA A 114 -21.55 12.59 20.29
CA ALA A 114 -21.37 11.48 21.22
C ALA A 114 -20.00 11.51 21.90
N GLY A 115 -18.95 11.96 21.21
CA GLY A 115 -17.61 12.12 21.78
C GLY A 115 -17.42 13.40 22.61
N ILE A 116 -17.95 14.52 22.13
CA ILE A 116 -17.68 15.86 22.70
C ILE A 116 -18.74 16.27 23.73
N ALA A 117 -20.00 15.88 23.59
CA ALA A 117 -21.07 16.31 24.51
C ALA A 117 -20.88 15.80 25.96
N PRO A 118 -20.44 14.55 26.22
CA PRO A 118 -20.10 14.12 27.58
C PRO A 118 -18.94 14.92 28.18
N MET A 119 -17.99 15.34 27.34
CA MET A 119 -16.83 16.15 27.74
C MET A 119 -17.21 17.60 28.02
N LEU A 120 -18.06 18.22 27.19
CA LEU A 120 -18.56 19.58 27.37
C LEU A 120 -19.45 19.69 28.60
N THR A 121 -20.38 18.75 28.80
CA THR A 121 -21.22 18.71 30.00
C THR A 121 -20.39 18.54 31.26
N TYR A 122 -19.32 17.72 31.22
CA TYR A 122 -18.40 17.55 32.34
C TYR A 122 -17.48 18.76 32.58
N ALA A 123 -16.99 19.41 31.51
CA ALA A 123 -16.19 20.64 31.62
C ALA A 123 -17.01 21.79 32.19
N LEU A 124 -18.26 21.96 31.72
CA LEU A 124 -19.20 22.97 32.22
C LEU A 124 -19.59 22.66 33.69
N ALA A 125 -19.80 21.40 34.04
CA ALA A 125 -20.07 21.01 35.43
C ALA A 125 -18.88 21.33 36.37
N ASN A 126 -17.65 21.13 35.91
CA ASN A 126 -16.45 21.46 36.69
C ASN A 126 -16.20 22.97 36.79
N GLN A 127 -16.47 23.74 35.74
CA GLN A 127 -16.41 25.20 35.80
C GLN A 127 -17.46 25.79 36.76
N CYS A 128 -18.66 25.21 36.78
CA CYS A 128 -19.73 25.61 37.70
C CYS A 128 -19.41 25.24 39.16
N SER A 129 -18.73 24.11 39.37
CA SER A 129 -18.16 23.66 40.65
C SER A 129 -16.98 24.54 41.12
N GLN A 130 -16.12 24.99 40.20
CA GLN A 130 -14.95 25.84 40.46
C GLN A 130 -15.31 27.23 41.00
N ARG A 131 -16.44 27.81 40.56
CA ARG A 131 -16.91 29.12 41.05
C ARG A 131 -17.22 29.15 42.56
N ARG A 132 -17.28 28.01 43.25
CA ARG A 132 -17.62 27.90 44.67
C ARG A 132 -16.46 27.55 45.61
N ARG A 133 -15.21 27.40 45.14
CA ARG A 133 -14.08 26.98 46.02
C ARG A 133 -12.94 28.01 46.07
N PRO A 134 -12.41 28.35 47.27
CA PRO A 134 -11.32 29.30 47.42
C PRO A 134 -9.97 28.77 46.92
N ALA A 135 -9.19 29.69 46.35
CA ALA A 135 -8.08 29.52 45.42
C ALA A 135 -6.75 28.97 46.01
N ARG A 136 -6.74 27.78 46.64
CA ARG A 136 -5.48 27.28 47.25
C ARG A 136 -4.99 25.88 46.88
N ARG A 137 -5.58 25.21 45.89
CA ARG A 137 -4.96 24.01 45.29
C ARG A 137 -4.94 24.18 43.78
N ARG A 138 -3.75 24.11 43.15
CA ARG A 138 -3.60 23.98 41.69
C ARG A 138 -4.52 22.84 41.26
N THR A 139 -5.65 23.19 40.65
CA THR A 139 -6.64 22.22 40.19
C THR A 139 -6.09 21.55 38.95
N GLU A 140 -5.57 20.34 39.13
CA GLU A 140 -5.30 19.43 38.03
C GLU A 140 -6.62 19.13 37.31
N TRP A 141 -6.62 19.26 35.99
CA TRP A 141 -7.73 18.80 35.17
C TRP A 141 -7.89 17.28 35.35
N PRO A 142 -9.09 16.71 35.12
CA PRO A 142 -9.33 15.27 35.18
C PRO A 142 -8.24 14.47 34.43
N LEU A 143 -7.98 13.23 34.87
CA LEU A 143 -6.84 12.42 34.40
C LEU A 143 -5.46 13.03 34.75
N GLN A 144 -5.35 13.84 35.81
CA GLN A 144 -4.11 14.46 36.28
C GLN A 144 -3.38 15.20 35.15
N SER A 145 -4.09 16.10 34.47
CA SER A 145 -3.51 16.85 33.34
C SER A 145 -3.46 18.35 33.64
N GLY A 146 -2.43 19.02 33.13
CA GLY A 146 -2.24 20.45 33.33
C GLY A 146 -3.11 21.32 32.40
N SER A 147 -3.69 20.74 31.36
CA SER A 147 -4.46 21.45 30.33
C SER A 147 -5.63 20.63 29.79
N LEU A 148 -6.65 21.31 29.27
CA LEU A 148 -7.78 20.69 28.58
C LEU A 148 -7.30 19.86 27.37
N PHE A 149 -6.35 20.37 26.58
CA PHE A 149 -5.73 19.59 25.50
C PHE A 149 -5.11 18.29 26.01
N GLY A 150 -4.44 18.32 27.17
CA GLY A 150 -3.91 17.13 27.83
C GLY A 150 -4.99 16.13 28.23
N THR A 151 -6.14 16.58 28.73
CA THR A 151 -7.29 15.70 29.01
C THR A 151 -7.79 15.01 27.74
N LEU A 152 -7.94 15.76 26.65
CA LEU A 152 -8.46 15.28 25.36
C LEU A 152 -7.52 14.25 24.75
N MET A 153 -6.22 14.52 24.72
CA MET A 153 -5.23 13.58 24.20
C MET A 153 -5.16 12.31 25.05
N LYS A 154 -5.24 12.41 26.39
CA LYS A 154 -5.32 11.23 27.26
C LYS A 154 -6.60 10.42 27.03
N ALA A 155 -7.74 11.07 26.85
CA ALA A 155 -9.00 10.39 26.57
C ALA A 155 -8.99 9.71 25.19
N TYR A 156 -8.48 10.40 24.16
CA TYR A 156 -8.38 9.86 22.81
C TYR A 156 -7.42 8.67 22.74
N THR A 157 -6.24 8.80 23.34
CA THR A 157 -5.29 7.67 23.42
C THR A 157 -5.86 6.49 24.18
N ASN A 158 -6.70 6.72 25.20
CA ASN A 158 -7.42 5.65 25.87
C ASN A 158 -8.45 4.98 24.96
N LEU A 159 -9.28 5.75 24.29
CA LEU A 159 -10.29 5.19 23.37
C LEU A 159 -9.65 4.40 22.23
N LEU A 160 -8.57 4.94 21.65
CA LEU A 160 -7.82 4.28 20.58
C LEU A 160 -7.22 2.96 21.06
N THR A 161 -6.60 2.95 22.24
CA THR A 161 -6.00 1.72 22.79
C THR A 161 -7.05 0.67 23.12
N LEU A 162 -8.22 1.06 23.66
CA LEU A 162 -9.33 0.14 23.87
C LEU A 162 -9.88 -0.42 22.55
N ALA A 163 -10.07 0.43 21.53
CA ALA A 163 -10.53 -0.01 20.21
C ALA A 163 -9.55 -1.02 19.59
N VAL A 164 -8.25 -0.74 19.64
CA VAL A 164 -7.19 -1.64 19.16
C VAL A 164 -7.21 -2.97 19.90
N VAL A 165 -7.35 -2.94 21.23
CA VAL A 165 -7.45 -4.15 22.08
C VAL A 165 -8.68 -4.98 21.69
N VAL A 166 -9.84 -4.36 21.48
CA VAL A 166 -11.07 -5.07 21.05
C VAL A 166 -10.93 -5.64 19.63
N CYS A 167 -10.32 -4.90 18.70
CA CYS A 167 -10.07 -5.41 17.36
C CYS A 167 -9.08 -6.59 17.38
N ALA A 168 -8.02 -6.50 18.19
CA ALA A 168 -7.03 -7.56 18.34
C ALA A 168 -7.63 -8.82 19.00
N THR A 169 -8.51 -8.69 20.01
CA THR A 169 -9.22 -9.85 20.56
C THR A 169 -10.11 -10.49 19.52
N TYR A 170 -10.92 -9.70 18.83
CA TYR A 170 -11.81 -10.21 17.80
C TYR A 170 -11.01 -10.95 16.71
N TYR A 171 -9.90 -10.36 16.27
CA TYR A 171 -9.00 -10.98 15.31
C TYR A 171 -8.47 -12.32 15.81
N ALA A 172 -7.86 -12.35 17.00
CA ALA A 172 -7.29 -13.57 17.57
C ALA A 172 -8.33 -14.69 17.75
N MET A 173 -9.57 -14.34 18.10
CA MET A 173 -10.66 -15.30 18.28
C MET A 173 -11.21 -15.85 16.96
N CYS A 174 -11.27 -15.03 15.91
CA CYS A 174 -12.01 -15.34 14.68
C CYS A 174 -11.12 -15.70 13.49
N SER A 175 -9.81 -15.63 13.64
CA SER A 175 -8.85 -16.15 12.68
C SER A 175 -8.64 -17.66 12.87
N ARG A 176 -8.73 -18.42 11.78
CA ARG A 176 -8.58 -19.89 11.83
C ARG A 176 -7.15 -20.36 12.13
N ASP A 177 -6.16 -19.52 11.81
CA ASP A 177 -4.76 -19.94 11.76
C ASP A 177 -3.86 -19.19 12.77
N VAL A 178 -4.41 -18.33 13.64
CA VAL A 178 -3.58 -17.50 14.54
C VAL A 178 -2.77 -18.33 15.52
N PHE A 179 -3.31 -19.42 16.08
CA PHE A 179 -2.55 -20.26 17.00
C PHE A 179 -1.31 -20.87 16.31
N TYR A 180 -1.50 -21.55 15.17
CA TYR A 180 -0.39 -22.17 14.46
C TYR A 180 0.57 -21.15 13.85
N SER A 181 0.06 -20.04 13.31
CA SER A 181 0.89 -18.99 12.74
C SER A 181 1.67 -18.22 13.81
N LEU A 182 1.13 -17.92 14.99
CA LEU A 182 1.92 -17.24 16.03
C LEU A 182 3.14 -18.05 16.47
N PHE A 183 2.99 -19.37 16.58
CA PHE A 183 4.09 -20.26 17.00
C PHE A 183 5.09 -20.57 15.90
N THR A 184 4.63 -20.72 14.64
CA THR A 184 5.51 -21.16 13.55
C THR A 184 6.02 -20.02 12.68
N ARG A 185 5.22 -18.96 12.51
CA ARG A 185 5.50 -17.79 11.66
C ARG A 185 4.76 -16.56 12.23
N PRO A 186 5.26 -15.94 13.31
CA PRO A 186 4.57 -14.86 14.04
C PRO A 186 4.27 -13.60 13.20
N PHE A 187 4.67 -13.59 11.93
CA PHE A 187 4.54 -12.47 11.01
C PHE A 187 3.84 -12.78 9.68
N SER A 188 3.33 -14.00 9.47
CA SER A 188 2.56 -14.36 8.27
C SER A 188 1.08 -14.52 8.58
N VAL A 189 0.53 -13.50 9.24
CA VAL A 189 -0.83 -13.47 9.73
C VAL A 189 -1.66 -12.69 8.71
N SER A 190 -2.50 -13.39 7.95
CA SER A 190 -3.29 -12.78 6.88
C SER A 190 -4.65 -12.30 7.39
N LEU A 191 -4.99 -11.04 7.11
CA LEU A 191 -6.33 -10.49 7.37
C LEU A 191 -7.43 -11.18 6.53
N ALA A 192 -7.07 -11.82 5.41
CA ALA A 192 -8.00 -12.56 4.56
C ALA A 192 -8.55 -13.85 5.23
N SER A 193 -7.96 -14.28 6.37
CA SER A 193 -8.40 -15.45 7.13
C SER A 193 -9.51 -15.16 8.15
N LEU A 194 -10.01 -13.92 8.22
CA LEU A 194 -11.09 -13.53 9.11
C LEU A 194 -12.41 -14.21 8.72
N GLN A 195 -12.92 -15.05 9.62
CA GLN A 195 -14.26 -15.59 9.46
C GLN A 195 -15.32 -14.52 9.72
N SER A 196 -16.51 -14.69 9.12
CA SER A 196 -17.65 -13.85 9.47
C SER A 196 -17.98 -13.99 10.96
N ALA A 197 -18.40 -12.89 11.60
CA ALA A 197 -18.68 -12.84 13.03
C ALA A 197 -19.63 -13.95 13.51
N ARG A 198 -20.64 -14.28 12.68
CA ARG A 198 -21.62 -15.34 12.97
C ARG A 198 -21.00 -16.73 12.99
N VAL A 199 -20.10 -17.02 12.04
CA VAL A 199 -19.40 -18.32 11.95
C VAL A 199 -18.42 -18.47 13.11
N CYS A 200 -17.68 -17.40 13.43
CA CYS A 200 -16.77 -17.37 14.57
C CYS A 200 -17.50 -17.62 15.90
N GLN A 201 -18.60 -16.90 16.14
CA GLN A 201 -19.42 -17.08 17.35
C GLN A 201 -19.96 -18.50 17.47
N ALA A 202 -20.49 -19.06 16.39
CA ALA A 202 -21.00 -20.43 16.37
C ALA A 202 -19.89 -21.45 16.69
N SER A 203 -18.70 -21.29 16.08
CA SER A 203 -17.55 -22.17 16.31
C SER A 203 -17.05 -22.11 17.77
N LEU A 204 -17.00 -20.92 18.36
CA LEU A 204 -16.56 -20.72 19.74
C LEU A 204 -17.54 -21.35 20.75
N LEU A 205 -18.85 -21.14 20.55
CA LEU A 205 -19.88 -21.74 21.41
C LEU A 205 -19.92 -23.26 21.24
N SER A 206 -19.84 -23.79 20.02
CA SER A 206 -19.82 -25.24 19.79
C SER A 206 -18.58 -25.90 20.41
N GLY A 207 -17.42 -25.26 20.30
CA GLY A 207 -16.19 -25.77 20.88
C GLY A 207 -16.21 -25.77 22.41
N TRP A 208 -16.78 -24.72 23.01
CA TRP A 208 -17.01 -24.66 24.46
C TRP A 208 -17.92 -25.78 24.95
N HIS A 209 -19.06 -26.00 24.29
CA HIS A 209 -19.99 -27.06 24.65
C HIS A 209 -19.38 -28.46 24.52
N SER A 210 -18.55 -28.70 23.49
CA SER A 210 -17.85 -29.97 23.31
C SER A 210 -16.81 -30.24 24.39
N CYS A 211 -16.07 -29.22 24.85
CA CYS A 211 -15.04 -29.40 25.89
C CYS A 211 -15.62 -29.47 27.31
N VAL A 212 -16.66 -28.68 27.60
CA VAL A 212 -17.29 -28.63 28.94
C VAL A 212 -18.34 -29.74 29.10
N GLY A 213 -19.10 -30.07 28.04
CA GLY A 213 -20.19 -31.04 28.09
C GLY A 213 -19.76 -32.51 27.99
N GLY A 214 -18.57 -32.79 27.46
CA GLY A 214 -18.06 -34.17 27.29
C GLY A 214 -17.39 -34.78 28.53
N SER A 215 -17.21 -34.01 29.62
CA SER A 215 -16.26 -34.37 30.69
C SER A 215 -16.91 -34.33 32.08
N THR A 216 -17.74 -35.32 32.41
CA THR A 216 -18.10 -35.61 33.82
C THR A 216 -16.91 -36.20 34.62
N SER A 217 -15.82 -36.52 33.93
CA SER A 217 -14.54 -36.92 34.50
C SER A 217 -13.45 -36.04 33.89
N PHE A 218 -12.94 -35.09 34.69
CA PHE A 218 -11.85 -34.18 34.36
C PHE A 218 -10.52 -34.95 34.28
N SER A 219 -10.42 -35.89 33.34
CA SER A 219 -9.21 -36.67 33.10
C SER A 219 -8.23 -35.84 32.28
N ALA A 220 -6.94 -35.92 32.61
CA ALA A 220 -5.84 -35.18 31.97
C ALA A 220 -5.78 -35.31 30.43
N GLN A 221 -6.49 -36.28 29.84
CA GLN A 221 -6.61 -36.47 28.39
C GLN A 221 -7.35 -35.34 27.65
N VAL A 222 -8.24 -34.59 28.31
CA VAL A 222 -8.98 -33.47 27.69
C VAL A 222 -8.04 -32.28 27.38
N LEU A 223 -7.01 -32.07 28.20
CA LEU A 223 -5.99 -31.03 27.99
C LEU A 223 -5.02 -31.35 26.83
N LEU A 224 -4.99 -32.59 26.35
CA LEU A 224 -4.11 -33.04 25.28
C LEU A 224 -4.81 -33.13 23.92
N SER A 225 -6.13 -32.95 23.86
CA SER A 225 -6.85 -32.91 22.59
C SER A 225 -6.62 -31.56 21.90
N PRO A 226 -6.06 -31.55 20.67
CA PRO A 226 -5.73 -30.31 19.95
C PRO A 226 -6.97 -29.43 19.70
N ASP A 227 -8.13 -30.05 19.52
CA ASP A 227 -9.39 -29.34 19.28
C ASP A 227 -9.85 -28.56 20.52
N CYS A 228 -9.70 -29.13 21.72
CA CYS A 228 -10.07 -28.41 22.95
C CYS A 228 -9.08 -27.30 23.31
N LEU A 229 -7.79 -27.52 23.05
CA LEU A 229 -6.78 -26.48 23.23
C LEU A 229 -7.06 -25.26 22.34
N HIS A 230 -7.43 -25.50 21.08
CA HIS A 230 -7.73 -24.44 20.12
C HIS A 230 -9.04 -23.72 20.43
N HIS A 231 -10.10 -24.45 20.79
CA HIS A 231 -11.43 -23.86 20.93
C HIS A 231 -11.80 -23.33 22.32
N SER A 232 -11.09 -23.74 23.39
CA SER A 232 -11.43 -23.33 24.76
C SER A 232 -10.27 -22.68 25.50
N VAL A 233 -9.09 -23.30 25.51
CA VAL A 233 -7.93 -22.82 26.27
C VAL A 233 -7.34 -21.56 25.65
N PHE A 234 -7.19 -21.52 24.33
CA PHE A 234 -6.66 -20.35 23.64
C PHE A 234 -7.56 -19.10 23.79
N PRO A 235 -8.89 -19.17 23.55
CA PRO A 235 -9.79 -18.05 23.85
C PRO A 235 -9.74 -17.60 25.31
N ALA A 236 -9.70 -18.54 26.25
CA ALA A 236 -9.57 -18.20 27.67
C ALA A 236 -8.24 -17.48 27.97
N ALA A 237 -7.12 -17.94 27.39
CA ALA A 237 -5.81 -17.32 27.54
C ALA A 237 -5.74 -15.92 26.91
N VAL A 238 -6.33 -15.73 25.73
CA VAL A 238 -6.41 -14.41 25.12
C VAL A 238 -7.28 -13.48 25.97
N LEU A 239 -8.43 -13.95 26.47
CA LEU A 239 -9.27 -13.16 27.38
C LEU A 239 -8.53 -12.78 28.67
N THR A 240 -7.77 -13.68 29.28
CA THR A 240 -7.00 -13.38 30.51
C THR A 240 -5.87 -12.39 30.26
N VAL A 241 -5.11 -12.54 29.17
CA VAL A 241 -4.10 -11.55 28.78
C VAL A 241 -4.76 -10.18 28.58
N MET A 242 -5.94 -10.15 27.98
CA MET A 242 -6.62 -8.89 27.67
C MET A 242 -7.23 -8.24 28.91
N THR A 243 -7.78 -9.01 29.85
CA THR A 243 -8.21 -8.48 31.14
C THR A 243 -7.03 -7.96 31.96
N LEU A 244 -5.86 -8.61 31.88
CA LEU A 244 -4.62 -8.11 32.48
C LEU A 244 -4.14 -6.81 31.82
N LEU A 245 -4.25 -6.69 30.50
CA LEU A 245 -3.93 -5.46 29.77
C LEU A 245 -4.90 -4.32 30.12
N LEU A 246 -6.20 -4.62 30.26
CA LEU A 246 -7.24 -3.70 30.72
C LEU A 246 -7.00 -3.26 32.18
N ALA A 247 -6.62 -4.17 33.07
CA ALA A 247 -6.30 -3.84 34.47
C ALA A 247 -5.07 -2.93 34.57
N ASN A 248 -4.08 -3.13 33.69
CA ASN A 248 -2.85 -2.33 33.64
C ASN A 248 -2.93 -1.12 32.69
N PHE A 249 -4.11 -0.83 32.17
CA PHE A 249 -4.37 0.23 31.21
C PHE A 249 -4.04 1.64 31.72
N HIS A 250 -3.90 1.83 33.04
CA HIS A 250 -3.47 3.11 33.60
C HIS A 250 -2.00 3.44 33.26
N ARG A 251 -1.17 2.45 32.89
CA ARG A 251 0.27 2.64 32.63
C ARG A 251 0.53 3.12 31.19
N PHE A 252 1.24 4.24 31.07
CA PHE A 252 1.62 4.82 29.77
C PHE A 252 2.44 3.86 28.89
N TRP A 253 3.43 3.18 29.48
CA TRP A 253 4.30 2.25 28.76
C TRP A 253 3.53 1.12 28.07
N LEU A 254 2.45 0.64 28.68
CA LEU A 254 1.62 -0.41 28.10
C LEU A 254 0.87 0.09 26.86
N LYS A 255 0.33 1.32 26.92
CA LYS A 255 -0.31 1.97 25.76
C LYS A 255 0.67 2.18 24.63
N ALA A 256 1.88 2.67 24.95
CA ALA A 256 2.94 2.85 23.97
C ALA A 256 3.32 1.52 23.30
N LEU A 257 3.43 0.44 24.08
CA LEU A 257 3.72 -0.90 23.55
C LEU A 257 2.60 -1.41 22.65
N VAL A 258 1.33 -1.30 23.06
CA VAL A 258 0.18 -1.74 22.24
C VAL A 258 0.09 -0.95 20.93
N LEU A 259 0.25 0.37 20.98
CA LEU A 259 0.19 1.22 19.79
C LEU A 259 1.39 0.99 18.84
N THR A 260 2.60 0.81 19.37
CA THR A 260 3.78 0.55 18.53
C THR A 260 3.74 -0.84 17.90
N THR A 261 3.31 -1.87 18.64
CA THR A 261 3.15 -3.23 18.10
C THR A 261 2.07 -3.29 17.01
N THR A 262 0.97 -2.57 17.18
CA THR A 262 -0.09 -2.51 16.17
C THR A 262 0.31 -1.68 14.95
N LEU A 263 0.99 -0.55 15.13
CA LEU A 263 1.53 0.23 14.01
C LEU A 263 2.55 -0.56 13.20
N THR A 264 3.48 -1.25 13.86
CA THR A 264 4.49 -2.09 13.18
C THR A 264 3.85 -3.27 12.45
N PHE A 265 2.81 -3.87 13.03
CA PHE A 265 2.02 -4.91 12.36
C PHE A 265 1.34 -4.37 11.09
N LEU A 266 0.66 -3.23 11.17
CA LEU A 266 -0.04 -2.62 10.03
C LEU A 266 0.93 -2.22 8.92
N LEU A 267 2.04 -1.57 9.27
CA LEU A 267 3.08 -1.18 8.31
C LEU A 267 3.64 -2.39 7.57
N LYS A 268 3.98 -3.46 8.30
CA LYS A 268 4.52 -4.68 7.71
C LYS A 268 3.50 -5.37 6.83
N HIS A 269 2.25 -5.49 7.27
CA HIS A 269 1.18 -6.08 6.47
C HIS A 269 0.98 -5.30 5.16
N GLY A 270 0.92 -3.98 5.23
CA GLY A 270 0.80 -3.13 4.05
C GLY A 270 1.97 -3.32 3.07
N ILE A 271 3.21 -3.38 3.56
CA ILE A 271 4.38 -3.65 2.71
C ILE A 271 4.28 -5.05 2.07
N THR A 272 3.88 -6.06 2.83
CA THR A 272 3.76 -7.43 2.30
C THR A 272 2.63 -7.58 1.28
N GLU A 273 1.51 -6.88 1.46
CA GLU A 273 0.42 -6.86 0.48
C GLU A 273 0.84 -6.12 -0.79
N LEU A 274 1.52 -4.98 -0.67
CA LEU A 274 2.07 -4.26 -1.82
C LEU A 274 3.10 -5.11 -2.57
N GLU A 275 3.96 -5.84 -1.85
CA GLU A 275 4.87 -6.80 -2.47
C GLU A 275 4.11 -7.97 -3.11
N ALA A 276 3.04 -8.46 -2.51
CA ALA A 276 2.22 -9.54 -3.07
C ALA A 276 1.48 -9.10 -4.34
N GLU A 277 0.93 -7.89 -4.36
CA GLU A 277 0.33 -7.28 -5.55
C GLU A 277 1.37 -7.07 -6.65
N ARG A 278 2.56 -6.55 -6.28
CA ARG A 278 3.67 -6.40 -7.23
C ARG A 278 4.13 -7.74 -7.77
N ARG A 279 4.21 -8.78 -6.92
CA ARG A 279 4.49 -10.16 -7.31
C ARG A 279 3.33 -10.85 -8.01
N ALA A 280 2.13 -10.29 -8.06
CA ALA A 280 1.01 -10.81 -8.85
C ALA A 280 0.88 -10.11 -10.21
N ALA A 281 1.56 -8.96 -10.38
CA ALA A 281 1.62 -8.26 -11.63
C ALA A 281 2.35 -9.11 -12.68
N ILE A 282 1.75 -9.21 -13.86
CA ILE A 282 2.36 -9.89 -15.01
C ILE A 282 3.40 -8.96 -15.63
N GLU A 283 4.62 -9.44 -15.78
CA GLU A 283 5.73 -8.70 -16.38
C GLU A 283 6.52 -9.60 -17.31
N ILE A 284 6.82 -9.13 -18.51
CA ILE A 284 7.71 -9.80 -19.46
C ILE A 284 9.01 -8.99 -19.53
N PHE A 285 10.14 -9.65 -19.36
CA PHE A 285 11.47 -9.03 -19.32
C PHE A 285 12.25 -9.19 -20.63
N SER A 286 12.11 -10.33 -21.30
CA SER A 286 12.84 -10.61 -22.53
C SER A 286 12.11 -11.58 -23.45
N LEU A 287 12.47 -11.51 -24.72
CA LEU A 287 12.01 -12.41 -25.78
C LEU A 287 13.25 -13.02 -26.45
N ASP A 288 13.23 -14.33 -26.67
CA ASP A 288 14.30 -15.04 -27.37
C ASP A 288 13.70 -16.00 -28.42
N PRO A 289 13.95 -15.81 -29.74
CA PRO A 289 14.81 -14.81 -30.35
C PRO A 289 14.17 -13.41 -30.44
N SER A 290 15.01 -12.38 -30.51
CA SER A 290 14.59 -10.97 -30.73
C SER A 290 14.31 -10.63 -32.20
N PHE A 291 14.50 -11.59 -33.11
CA PHE A 291 14.21 -11.44 -34.53
C PHE A 291 13.56 -12.71 -35.09
N ALA A 292 12.86 -12.55 -36.20
CA ALA A 292 12.19 -13.62 -36.95
C ALA A 292 12.33 -13.37 -38.45
N PHE A 293 12.18 -14.40 -39.27
CA PHE A 293 12.01 -14.21 -40.70
C PHE A 293 10.53 -14.25 -41.10
N VAL A 294 10.20 -13.53 -42.16
CA VAL A 294 8.84 -13.53 -42.74
C VAL A 294 8.47 -14.94 -43.20
N ASN A 295 7.23 -15.33 -42.94
CA ASN A 295 6.63 -16.63 -43.28
C ASN A 295 7.33 -17.85 -42.67
N GLU A 296 8.21 -17.65 -41.69
CA GLU A 296 8.84 -18.72 -40.94
C GLU A 296 8.10 -18.96 -39.63
N ARG A 297 7.85 -20.24 -39.30
CA ARG A 297 7.31 -20.62 -38.00
C ARG A 297 8.43 -20.66 -36.98
N ILE A 298 8.40 -19.75 -36.02
CA ILE A 298 9.40 -19.66 -34.97
C ILE A 298 8.79 -19.93 -33.60
N PHE A 299 9.64 -20.38 -32.67
CA PHE A 299 9.30 -20.50 -31.26
C PHE A 299 9.94 -19.34 -30.51
N VAL A 300 9.11 -18.42 -30.01
CA VAL A 300 9.57 -17.30 -29.19
C VAL A 300 9.44 -17.68 -27.73
N VAL A 301 10.57 -17.83 -27.05
CA VAL A 301 10.64 -17.96 -25.60
C VAL A 301 10.31 -16.62 -24.97
N ILE A 302 9.42 -16.65 -23.97
CA ILE A 302 8.94 -15.46 -23.28
C ILE A 302 9.39 -15.57 -21.83
N ASP A 303 10.39 -14.77 -21.46
CA ASP A 303 10.88 -14.71 -20.10
C ASP A 303 10.13 -13.62 -19.33
N GLY A 304 9.51 -13.99 -18.23
CA GLY A 304 8.72 -13.08 -17.41
C GLY A 304 8.35 -13.66 -16.05
N GLN A 305 7.62 -12.87 -15.28
CA GLN A 305 7.02 -13.24 -14.00
C GLN A 305 5.50 -13.41 -14.13
N ASN A 306 4.96 -14.42 -13.44
CA ASN A 306 3.53 -14.72 -13.38
C ASN A 306 2.87 -15.00 -14.74
N LEU A 307 3.63 -15.56 -15.67
CA LEU A 307 3.10 -16.05 -16.94
C LEU A 307 2.43 -17.40 -16.71
N GLU A 308 1.18 -17.53 -17.15
CA GLU A 308 0.38 -18.73 -16.97
C GLU A 308 0.43 -19.61 -18.22
N GLN A 309 0.44 -20.92 -17.99
CA GLN A 309 0.39 -21.88 -19.09
C GLN A 309 -0.99 -21.85 -19.77
N GLY A 310 -1.01 -21.75 -21.10
CA GLY A 310 -2.25 -21.60 -21.86
C GLY A 310 -2.84 -20.19 -21.84
N ALA A 311 -2.15 -19.20 -21.28
CA ALA A 311 -2.42 -17.79 -21.56
C ALA A 311 -2.19 -17.47 -23.04
N GLU A 312 -2.73 -16.35 -23.50
CA GLU A 312 -2.66 -15.96 -24.90
C GLU A 312 -1.73 -14.77 -25.07
N VAL A 313 -0.82 -14.89 -26.04
CA VAL A 313 0.07 -13.81 -26.45
C VAL A 313 -0.26 -13.48 -27.89
N ALA A 314 -0.64 -12.23 -28.10
CA ALA A 314 -0.82 -11.65 -29.42
C ALA A 314 0.27 -10.61 -29.67
N TRP A 315 0.38 -10.18 -30.92
CA TRP A 315 1.46 -9.33 -31.39
C TRP A 315 0.87 -8.10 -32.06
N ALA A 316 1.25 -6.92 -31.58
CA ALA A 316 0.79 -5.66 -32.13
C ALA A 316 1.89 -5.05 -33.03
N PRO A 317 1.57 -4.62 -34.26
CA PRO A 317 2.54 -3.97 -35.13
C PRO A 317 2.98 -2.63 -34.54
N TYR A 318 4.30 -2.42 -34.51
CA TYR A 318 4.90 -1.17 -34.03
C TYR A 318 4.75 -0.06 -35.07
N TRP A 319 5.28 -0.29 -36.28
CA TRP A 319 5.18 0.65 -37.39
C TRP A 319 3.76 0.64 -37.96
N GLY A 320 3.15 1.83 -38.10
CA GLY A 320 1.76 1.98 -38.55
C GLY A 320 0.69 1.57 -37.53
N GLY A 321 1.09 1.24 -36.29
CA GLY A 321 0.19 0.86 -35.21
C GLY A 321 0.54 1.61 -33.92
N LEU A 322 1.28 0.95 -33.03
CA LEU A 322 1.65 1.44 -31.69
C LEU A 322 2.41 2.77 -31.69
N GLN A 323 3.20 3.05 -32.73
CA GLN A 323 3.91 4.33 -32.82
C GLN A 323 2.94 5.53 -33.00
N GLN A 324 1.77 5.30 -33.62
CA GLN A 324 0.83 6.35 -33.99
C GLN A 324 -0.43 6.37 -33.12
N HIS A 325 -0.79 5.23 -32.53
CA HIS A 325 -2.03 5.03 -31.79
C HIS A 325 -1.78 4.40 -30.42
N LYS A 326 -2.66 4.67 -29.46
CA LYS A 326 -2.64 4.02 -28.15
C LYS A 326 -2.80 2.50 -28.30
N VAL A 327 -2.07 1.73 -27.49
CA VAL A 327 -2.04 0.26 -27.39
C VAL A 327 -3.42 -0.41 -27.54
N HIS A 328 -4.45 0.17 -26.92
CA HIS A 328 -5.79 -0.41 -26.91
C HIS A 328 -6.48 -0.40 -28.28
N LEU A 329 -6.11 0.52 -29.19
CA LEU A 329 -6.74 0.71 -30.50
C LEU A 329 -6.07 -0.11 -31.62
N VAL A 330 -4.83 -0.56 -31.41
CA VAL A 330 -4.06 -1.30 -32.41
C VAL A 330 -4.58 -2.74 -32.52
N PRO A 331 -4.76 -3.30 -33.73
CA PRO A 331 -5.15 -4.70 -33.88
C PRO A 331 -4.09 -5.64 -33.32
N LYS A 332 -4.55 -6.66 -32.59
CA LYS A 332 -3.71 -7.70 -31.99
C LYS A 332 -3.68 -8.88 -32.96
N LEU A 333 -2.53 -9.11 -33.59
CA LEU A 333 -2.33 -10.10 -34.64
C LEU A 333 -1.61 -11.35 -34.10
N TYR A 334 -1.63 -12.43 -34.88
CA TYR A 334 -0.92 -13.70 -34.61
C TYR A 334 -1.06 -14.22 -33.17
N ALA A 335 -2.28 -14.19 -32.64
CA ALA A 335 -2.57 -14.67 -31.30
C ALA A 335 -2.29 -16.17 -31.17
N SER A 336 -1.45 -16.51 -30.20
CA SER A 336 -1.01 -17.88 -29.94
C SER A 336 -0.94 -18.15 -28.45
N ARG A 337 -1.12 -19.41 -28.06
CA ARG A 337 -1.09 -19.82 -26.64
C ARG A 337 0.32 -20.10 -26.15
N VAL A 338 0.57 -19.75 -24.89
CA VAL A 338 1.83 -20.02 -24.20
C VAL A 338 1.93 -21.51 -23.86
N HIS A 339 2.96 -22.15 -24.39
CA HIS A 339 3.31 -23.55 -24.16
C HIS A 339 4.79 -23.64 -23.75
N ASN A 340 5.06 -24.27 -22.60
CA ASN A 340 6.42 -24.50 -22.09
C ASN A 340 7.28 -23.22 -22.01
N GLY A 341 6.69 -22.09 -21.59
CA GLY A 341 7.41 -20.81 -21.45
C GLY A 341 7.66 -20.06 -22.77
N GLY A 342 7.06 -20.49 -23.88
CA GLY A 342 7.16 -19.78 -25.15
C GLY A 342 5.91 -19.94 -26.01
N VAL A 343 5.95 -19.37 -27.21
CA VAL A 343 4.82 -19.29 -28.13
C VAL A 343 5.30 -19.59 -29.55
N PHE A 344 4.55 -20.41 -30.27
CA PHE A 344 4.77 -20.61 -31.69
C PHE A 344 4.02 -19.54 -32.49
N VAL A 345 4.73 -18.84 -33.36
CA VAL A 345 4.18 -17.75 -34.17
C VAL A 345 4.79 -17.77 -35.57
N THR A 346 4.01 -17.36 -36.55
CA THR A 346 4.44 -17.14 -37.94
C THR A 346 4.02 -15.74 -38.33
N PHE A 347 4.98 -14.88 -38.65
CA PHE A 347 4.74 -13.49 -39.05
C PHE A 347 4.69 -13.42 -40.58
N ASP A 348 3.61 -12.90 -41.15
CA ASP A 348 3.44 -12.76 -42.60
C ASP A 348 3.84 -11.38 -43.15
N GLN A 349 4.22 -10.45 -42.27
CA GLN A 349 4.56 -9.06 -42.62
C GLN A 349 5.92 -8.62 -42.05
N LEU A 350 6.63 -7.80 -42.82
CA LEU A 350 7.85 -7.11 -42.38
C LEU A 350 7.51 -5.96 -41.43
N ASN A 351 7.66 -6.18 -40.13
CA ASN A 351 7.43 -5.14 -39.11
C ASN A 351 8.23 -5.47 -37.82
N GLU A 352 8.26 -4.52 -36.89
CA GLU A 352 8.56 -4.81 -35.49
C GLU A 352 7.23 -5.11 -34.78
N PHE A 353 7.19 -6.20 -34.01
CA PHE A 353 5.99 -6.60 -33.27
C PHE A 353 6.24 -6.55 -31.77
N VAL A 354 5.27 -5.97 -31.05
CA VAL A 354 5.26 -5.85 -29.59
C VAL A 354 4.37 -6.94 -29.00
N PRO A 355 4.82 -7.69 -27.98
CA PRO A 355 4.02 -8.74 -27.37
C PRO A 355 2.92 -8.13 -26.48
N CYS A 356 1.73 -8.69 -26.59
CA CYS A 356 0.53 -8.35 -25.85
C CYS A 356 0.01 -9.60 -25.16
N TYR A 357 0.05 -9.61 -23.83
CA TYR A 357 -0.36 -10.75 -23.01
C TYR A 357 -1.80 -10.61 -22.55
N ARG A 358 -2.55 -11.72 -22.61
CA ARG A 358 -3.88 -11.87 -22.04
C ARG A 358 -3.91 -13.14 -21.19
N ARG A 359 -4.28 -12.97 -19.91
CA ARG A 359 -4.50 -14.08 -18.98
C ARG A 359 -5.61 -14.98 -19.50
N ARG A 360 -5.51 -16.29 -19.27
CA ARG A 360 -6.58 -17.22 -19.66
C ARG A 360 -7.84 -16.88 -18.84
N PRO A 361 -9.02 -16.74 -19.47
CA PRO A 361 -10.24 -16.53 -18.71
C PRO A 361 -10.52 -17.78 -17.87
N VAL A 362 -10.60 -17.60 -16.55
CA VAL A 362 -11.00 -18.63 -15.61
C VAL A 362 -12.53 -18.60 -15.56
N SER A 363 -13.17 -19.44 -16.37
CA SER A 363 -14.62 -19.74 -16.38
C SER A 363 -15.59 -18.55 -16.36
N ASN A 364 -16.20 -18.20 -17.50
CA ASN A 364 -17.41 -17.36 -17.67
C ASN A 364 -17.59 -16.10 -16.80
N SER A 365 -16.57 -15.63 -16.07
CA SER A 365 -16.54 -14.29 -15.53
C SER A 365 -16.14 -13.37 -16.67
N ASP A 366 -17.03 -12.44 -16.97
CA ASP A 366 -16.91 -11.42 -18.01
C ASP A 366 -15.84 -10.36 -17.65
N ASP A 367 -14.81 -10.76 -16.89
CA ASP A 367 -13.62 -9.95 -16.65
C ASP A 367 -12.78 -9.99 -17.93
N GLN A 368 -13.21 -9.18 -18.90
CA GLN A 368 -12.41 -8.80 -20.06
C GLN A 368 -11.20 -7.99 -19.58
N ILE A 369 -10.22 -8.67 -18.97
CA ILE A 369 -8.89 -8.12 -18.80
C ILE A 369 -8.33 -8.01 -20.22
N GLY A 370 -8.41 -6.80 -20.78
CA GLY A 370 -7.85 -6.48 -22.08
C GLY A 370 -6.37 -6.82 -22.16
N TYR A 371 -5.85 -6.97 -23.37
CA TYR A 371 -4.43 -7.27 -23.57
C TYR A 371 -3.55 -6.20 -22.90
N LYS A 372 -2.56 -6.66 -22.11
CA LYS A 372 -1.47 -5.85 -21.58
C LYS A 372 -0.27 -5.98 -22.51
N CYS A 373 0.13 -4.90 -23.17
CA CYS A 373 1.25 -4.90 -24.10
C CYS A 373 2.52 -4.33 -23.48
N PHE A 374 3.67 -4.84 -23.91
CA PHE A 374 4.98 -4.53 -23.35
C PHE A 374 5.86 -3.84 -24.40
N GLU A 375 5.70 -2.52 -24.54
CA GLU A 375 6.29 -1.70 -25.62
C GLU A 375 7.82 -1.69 -25.65
N HIS A 376 8.46 -1.96 -24.51
CA HIS A 376 9.92 -2.07 -24.39
C HIS A 376 10.47 -3.35 -25.03
N LEU A 377 9.61 -4.32 -25.36
CA LEU A 377 9.99 -5.58 -26.00
C LEU A 377 9.49 -5.63 -27.43
N ARG A 378 10.38 -6.05 -28.33
CA ARG A 378 10.10 -6.08 -29.76
C ARG A 378 10.75 -7.29 -30.42
N VAL A 379 10.00 -7.93 -31.31
CA VAL A 379 10.55 -8.91 -32.25
C VAL A 379 10.65 -8.25 -33.61
N ARG A 380 11.84 -8.25 -34.20
CA ARG A 380 12.10 -7.69 -35.53
C ARG A 380 11.90 -8.74 -36.61
N VAL A 381 10.89 -8.57 -37.45
CA VAL A 381 10.65 -9.48 -38.58
C VAL A 381 11.41 -8.99 -39.80
N LYS A 382 12.25 -9.85 -40.36
CA LYS A 382 13.15 -9.55 -41.47
C LYS A 382 12.87 -10.42 -42.68
N ASP A 383 13.25 -9.93 -43.86
CA ASP A 383 13.25 -10.75 -45.06
C ASP A 383 14.48 -11.67 -45.04
N GLN A 384 14.35 -12.90 -45.53
CA GLN A 384 15.48 -13.82 -45.70
C GLN A 384 16.58 -13.21 -46.59
N ARG A 385 16.18 -12.36 -47.55
CA ARG A 385 17.10 -11.64 -48.43
C ARG A 385 17.97 -10.60 -47.71
N SER A 386 17.60 -10.22 -46.49
CA SER A 386 18.35 -9.25 -45.68
C SER A 386 19.53 -9.86 -44.93
N VAL A 387 19.73 -11.19 -45.02
CA VAL A 387 20.88 -11.87 -44.45
C VAL A 387 22.14 -11.45 -45.23
N PRO A 388 23.17 -10.90 -44.56
CA PRO A 388 24.42 -10.54 -45.22
C PRO A 388 25.02 -11.75 -45.96
N GLY A 389 25.37 -11.57 -47.25
CA GLY A 389 25.89 -12.65 -48.08
C GLY A 389 24.84 -13.55 -48.75
N TRP A 390 23.54 -13.29 -48.56
CA TRP A 390 22.46 -14.05 -49.22
C TRP A 390 22.62 -14.11 -50.75
N SER A 391 22.99 -12.98 -51.38
CA SER A 391 23.20 -12.90 -52.84
C SER A 391 24.44 -13.65 -53.33
N LEU A 392 25.34 -14.11 -52.45
CA LEU A 392 26.52 -14.90 -52.81
C LEU A 392 26.21 -16.41 -52.81
N LEU A 393 25.08 -16.81 -52.23
CA LEU A 393 24.66 -18.21 -52.10
C LEU A 393 23.76 -18.68 -53.24
N THR A 394 23.27 -17.79 -54.10
CA THR A 394 22.60 -18.21 -55.33
C THR A 394 23.62 -18.95 -56.20
N PRO A 395 23.42 -20.25 -56.49
CA PRO A 395 24.26 -20.96 -57.45
C PRO A 395 24.27 -20.15 -58.74
N LYS A 396 25.45 -19.94 -59.33
CA LYS A 396 25.54 -19.53 -60.73
C LYS A 396 24.81 -20.62 -61.51
N GLU A 397 23.58 -20.34 -61.92
CA GLU A 397 22.88 -21.09 -62.93
C GLU A 397 23.80 -21.07 -64.16
N ASP A 398 24.31 -22.24 -64.52
CA ASP A 398 25.22 -22.47 -65.64
C ASP A 398 24.63 -21.83 -66.90
N ARG A 399 25.05 -20.60 -67.19
CA ARG A 399 24.94 -20.00 -68.51
C ARG A 399 26.10 -20.51 -69.36
N ASP A 400 26.00 -21.77 -69.75
CA ASP A 400 26.66 -22.31 -70.93
C ASP A 400 25.60 -23.10 -71.72
N LEU A 401 24.94 -22.37 -72.63
CA LEU A 401 24.17 -22.91 -73.75
C LEU A 401 24.79 -22.38 -75.04
#